data_AF-A0A953RH48-F1
#
_entry.id   AF-A0A953RH48-F1
#
_cell.length_a   1.000
_cell.length_b   1.000
_cell.length_c   1.000
_cell.angle_alpha   90.00
_cell.angle_beta   90.00
_cell.angle_gamma   90.00
#
_symmetry.space_group_name_H-M   'P 1'
#
loop_
_entity.id
_entity.type
_entity.pdbx_description
1 polymer ?
#
loop_
_entity_poly.entity_id
_entity_poly.type
_entity_poly.pdbx_seq_one_letter_code
_entity_poly.pdbx_strand_id
1 'polypeptide(L)'
;MQAQAQAYGQATAVAIDAEGNLFFGDGSNLRVRAIRFGAVLPPPNARIEARGGTPQNAPATTAFRAPLEVLVMESANRPAPGVRVEFSAPTSGASCVFSNDTNVLGVITDRSGRAQANCTAGSQQGSYSVTATPITSSATARFALTNAPPALVSDSVANAASFAGGAVAPGEIVTILARASDLRNSCRFKLRPAC
;
A
#
# COMPACT_ATOMS: atom_id res chain seq x y z
N MET A 1 14.65 27.94 -26.21
CA MET A 1 13.21 27.61 -26.14
C MET A 1 12.58 28.51 -25.10
N GLN A 2 12.01 29.63 -25.53
CA GLN A 2 11.27 30.54 -24.65
C GLN A 2 9.80 30.09 -24.67
N ALA A 3 9.25 29.72 -23.50
CA ALA A 3 7.82 29.54 -23.37
C ALA A 3 7.19 30.93 -23.22
N GLN A 4 6.68 31.49 -24.30
CA GLN A 4 5.82 32.66 -24.23
C GLN A 4 4.46 32.22 -23.66
N ALA A 5 4.22 32.52 -22.39
CA ALA A 5 2.89 32.48 -21.82
C ALA A 5 2.12 33.71 -22.31
N GLN A 6 1.48 33.62 -23.47
CA GLN A 6 0.35 34.50 -23.77
C GLN A 6 -0.85 34.04 -22.93
N ALA A 7 -0.78 34.28 -21.63
CA ALA A 7 -1.97 34.36 -20.81
C ALA A 7 -2.69 35.64 -21.26
N TYR A 8 -3.76 35.49 -22.03
CA TYR A 8 -4.69 36.58 -22.32
C TYR A 8 -5.28 37.08 -20.98
N GLY A 9 -4.58 38.01 -20.32
CA GLY A 9 -5.11 38.98 -19.36
C GLY A 9 -5.74 38.54 -18.02
N GLN A 10 -5.63 37.30 -17.54
CA GLN A 10 -6.48 36.87 -16.39
C GLN A 10 -5.78 36.31 -15.13
N ALA A 11 -4.52 35.86 -15.16
CA ALA A 11 -3.87 35.35 -13.96
C ALA A 11 -3.22 36.49 -13.14
N THR A 12 -3.81 36.88 -12.01
CA THR A 12 -3.28 37.94 -11.12
C THR A 12 -2.22 37.43 -10.14
N ALA A 13 -2.19 36.12 -9.87
CA ALA A 13 -1.19 35.46 -9.02
C ALA A 13 -1.09 33.97 -9.34
N VAL A 14 0.08 33.38 -9.07
CA VAL A 14 0.34 31.94 -9.14
C VAL A 14 0.82 31.45 -7.78
N ALA A 15 0.26 30.33 -7.29
CA ALA A 15 0.69 29.68 -6.05
C ALA A 15 0.80 28.18 -6.24
N ILE A 16 1.61 27.52 -5.41
CA ILE A 16 1.78 26.06 -5.36
C ILE A 16 1.52 25.60 -3.92
N ASP A 17 0.82 24.47 -3.73
CA ASP A 17 0.64 23.86 -2.39
C ASP A 17 1.61 22.69 -2.12
N ALA A 18 1.51 22.10 -0.93
CA ALA A 18 2.36 20.99 -0.51
C ALA A 18 2.18 19.73 -1.39
N GLU A 19 1.01 19.59 -2.03
CA GLU A 19 0.67 18.53 -2.97
C GLU A 19 1.14 18.83 -4.41
N GLY A 20 1.78 19.98 -4.66
CA GLY A 20 2.28 20.39 -5.97
C GLY A 20 1.18 20.86 -6.93
N ASN A 21 0.00 21.20 -6.43
CA ASN A 21 -1.06 21.79 -7.23
C ASN A 21 -0.67 23.22 -7.63
N LEU A 22 -0.87 23.57 -8.89
CA LEU A 22 -0.63 24.93 -9.38
C LEU A 22 -1.94 25.70 -9.42
N PHE A 23 -2.04 26.79 -8.66
CA PHE A 23 -3.22 27.65 -8.59
C PHE A 23 -2.98 28.95 -9.34
N PHE A 24 -4.02 29.43 -10.01
CA PHE A 24 -4.05 30.70 -10.73
C PHE A 24 -5.21 31.53 -10.19
N GLY A 25 -4.94 32.75 -9.74
CA GLY A 25 -5.99 33.73 -9.45
C GLY A 25 -6.53 34.28 -10.76
N ASP A 26 -7.74 33.90 -11.16
CA ASP A 26 -8.48 34.46 -12.29
C ASP A 26 -9.22 35.71 -11.82
N GLY A 27 -8.49 36.83 -11.75
CA GLY A 27 -8.94 38.07 -11.11
C GLY A 27 -10.16 38.70 -11.76
N SER A 28 -10.31 38.58 -13.08
CA SER A 28 -11.47 39.12 -13.81
C SER A 28 -12.74 38.28 -13.60
N ASN A 29 -12.60 36.99 -13.35
CA ASN A 29 -13.74 36.10 -13.10
C ASN A 29 -13.94 35.80 -11.60
N LEU A 30 -13.19 36.47 -10.71
CA LEU A 30 -13.20 36.26 -9.26
C LEU A 30 -13.09 34.78 -8.87
N ARG A 31 -12.26 34.01 -9.61
CA ARG A 31 -12.12 32.57 -9.43
C ARG A 31 -10.67 32.20 -9.12
N VAL A 32 -10.49 31.11 -8.38
CA VAL A 32 -9.20 30.42 -8.32
C VAL A 32 -9.30 29.21 -9.24
N ARG A 33 -8.46 29.19 -10.29
CA ARG A 33 -8.30 28.01 -11.15
C ARG A 33 -7.15 27.19 -10.63
N ALA A 34 -7.18 25.89 -10.87
CA ALA A 34 -6.06 25.04 -10.50
C ALA A 34 -5.80 23.93 -11.50
N ILE A 35 -4.51 23.69 -11.74
CA ILE A 35 -4.01 22.42 -12.27
C ILE A 35 -3.71 21.59 -11.03
N ARG A 36 -4.58 20.61 -10.79
CA ARG A 36 -4.46 19.72 -9.65
C ARG A 36 -3.47 18.60 -9.96
N PHE A 37 -2.91 18.09 -8.88
CA PHE A 37 -2.13 16.89 -8.68
C PHE A 37 -0.72 16.88 -9.27
N GLY A 38 -0.17 18.03 -9.66
CA GLY A 38 1.22 18.16 -10.15
C GLY A 38 1.57 17.24 -11.32
N ALA A 39 0.56 16.65 -11.97
CA ALA A 39 0.71 15.48 -12.82
C ALA A 39 0.10 15.72 -14.20
N VAL A 40 0.71 15.10 -15.19
CA VAL A 40 0.19 14.99 -16.55
C VAL A 40 -0.96 13.98 -16.53
N LEU A 41 -2.09 14.31 -17.16
CA LEU A 41 -3.16 13.33 -17.34
C LEU A 41 -2.63 12.13 -18.15
N PRO A 42 -3.04 10.90 -17.83
CA PRO A 42 -2.66 9.76 -18.65
C PRO A 42 -3.12 10.02 -20.11
N PRO A 43 -2.26 9.76 -21.10
CA PRO A 43 -2.66 9.92 -22.50
C PRO A 43 -3.82 8.98 -22.85
N PRO A 44 -4.58 9.28 -23.91
CA PRO A 44 -5.66 8.41 -24.37
C PRO A 44 -5.17 6.98 -24.56
N ASN A 45 -5.94 6.01 -24.03
CA ASN A 45 -5.62 4.58 -24.06
C ASN A 45 -4.30 4.20 -23.35
N ALA A 46 -3.87 4.97 -22.35
CA ALA A 46 -2.78 4.57 -21.48
C ALA A 46 -3.08 3.22 -20.83
N ARG A 47 -2.07 2.34 -20.82
CA ARG A 47 -2.11 1.03 -20.17
C ARG A 47 -1.41 1.13 -18.82
N ILE A 48 -1.91 0.37 -17.85
CA ILE A 48 -1.26 0.22 -16.55
C ILE A 48 -1.09 -1.27 -16.27
N GLU A 49 0.08 -1.65 -15.79
CA GLU A 49 0.41 -3.04 -15.51
C GLU A 49 1.16 -3.14 -14.18
N ALA A 50 0.80 -4.11 -13.34
CA ALA A 50 1.57 -4.44 -12.15
C ALA A 50 2.92 -5.06 -12.59
N ARG A 51 4.01 -4.62 -11.96
CA ARG A 51 5.39 -5.07 -12.26
C ARG A 51 6.07 -5.73 -11.06
N GLY A 52 5.60 -5.50 -9.84
CA GLY A 52 6.18 -6.08 -8.64
C GLY A 52 5.23 -6.00 -7.44
N GLY A 53 5.52 -6.77 -6.39
CA GLY A 53 4.76 -6.73 -5.14
C GLY A 53 3.40 -7.46 -5.18
N THR A 54 3.19 -8.37 -6.13
CA THR A 54 2.00 -9.24 -6.16
C THR A 54 2.30 -10.61 -6.78
N PRO A 55 1.82 -11.72 -6.20
CA PRO A 55 1.18 -11.80 -4.87
C PRO A 55 2.21 -11.66 -3.73
N GLN A 56 1.79 -11.19 -2.56
CA GLN A 56 2.63 -11.26 -1.34
C GLN A 56 1.80 -11.32 -0.05
N ASN A 57 2.44 -11.77 1.03
CA ASN A 57 1.86 -11.80 2.36
C ASN A 57 2.76 -11.09 3.38
N ALA A 58 2.15 -10.67 4.47
CA ALA A 58 2.84 -10.16 5.65
C ALA A 58 2.02 -10.50 6.89
N PRO A 59 2.66 -10.82 8.04
CA PRO A 59 1.97 -10.84 9.32
C PRO A 59 1.16 -9.56 9.54
N ALA A 60 0.00 -9.66 10.19
CA ALA A 60 -0.80 -8.51 10.58
C ALA A 60 0.08 -7.44 11.26
N THR A 61 -0.15 -6.16 10.95
CA THR A 61 0.62 -5.01 11.47
C THR A 61 2.09 -4.88 11.01
N THR A 62 2.56 -5.73 10.10
CA THR A 62 3.91 -5.63 9.52
C THR A 62 3.90 -5.13 8.08
N ALA A 63 5.00 -4.49 7.67
CA ALA A 63 5.17 -3.99 6.31
C ALA A 63 5.26 -5.14 5.29
N PHE A 64 4.62 -4.97 4.14
CA PHE A 64 4.85 -5.84 2.99
C PHE A 64 6.28 -5.66 2.48
N ARG A 65 6.95 -6.78 2.16
CA ARG A 65 8.39 -6.78 1.85
C ARG A 65 8.72 -6.10 0.53
N ALA A 66 7.88 -6.32 -0.48
CA ALA A 66 8.08 -5.74 -1.80
C ALA A 66 7.13 -4.55 -2.01
N PRO A 67 7.60 -3.41 -2.54
CA PRO A 67 6.72 -2.32 -2.92
C PRO A 67 5.75 -2.75 -4.02
N LEU A 68 4.54 -2.18 -3.99
CA LEU A 68 3.55 -2.36 -5.05
C LEU A 68 3.97 -1.48 -6.22
N GLU A 69 4.46 -2.09 -7.29
CA GLU A 69 4.99 -1.35 -8.44
C GLU A 69 4.07 -1.49 -9.65
N VAL A 70 3.76 -0.36 -10.28
CA VAL A 70 3.12 -0.31 -11.59
C VAL A 70 4.04 0.29 -12.64
N LEU A 71 3.82 -0.09 -13.89
CA LEU A 71 4.28 0.63 -15.07
C LEU A 71 3.07 1.20 -15.82
N VAL A 72 3.12 2.50 -16.12
CA VAL A 72 2.15 3.17 -16.99
C VAL A 72 2.80 3.41 -18.35
N MET A 73 2.12 2.97 -19.41
CA MET A 73 2.56 3.10 -20.80
C MET A 73 1.54 3.85 -21.64
N GLU A 74 2.02 4.60 -22.61
CA GLU A 74 1.22 5.14 -23.71
C GLU A 74 0.87 4.04 -24.72
N SER A 75 -0.09 4.32 -25.61
CA SER A 75 -0.54 3.40 -26.66
C SER A 75 0.59 2.91 -27.59
N ALA A 76 1.67 3.69 -27.74
CA ALA A 76 2.86 3.37 -28.54
C ALA A 76 3.94 2.57 -27.78
N ASN A 77 3.62 1.95 -26.65
CA ASN A 77 4.58 1.25 -25.77
C ASN A 77 5.73 2.14 -25.25
N ARG A 78 5.47 3.45 -25.18
CA ARG A 78 6.37 4.42 -24.55
C ARG A 78 5.98 4.58 -23.08
N PRO A 79 6.95 4.70 -22.15
CA PRO A 79 6.64 5.05 -20.78
C PRO A 79 5.87 6.38 -20.68
N ALA A 80 4.93 6.46 -19.74
CA ALA A 80 4.16 7.67 -19.46
C ALA A 80 4.64 8.31 -18.15
N PRO A 81 5.64 9.21 -18.17
CA PRO A 81 6.14 9.90 -16.99
C PRO A 81 5.21 11.01 -16.52
N GLY A 82 5.24 11.31 -15.22
CA GLY A 82 4.46 12.41 -14.65
C GLY A 82 2.97 12.11 -14.47
N VAL A 83 2.51 10.87 -14.70
CA VAL A 83 1.13 10.45 -14.51
C VAL A 83 0.88 10.12 -13.03
N ARG A 84 -0.20 10.66 -12.45
CA ARG A 84 -0.60 10.29 -11.08
C ARG A 84 -1.39 8.99 -11.09
N VAL A 85 -0.92 8.02 -10.30
CA VAL A 85 -1.57 6.74 -10.03
C VAL A 85 -2.06 6.72 -8.60
N GLU A 86 -3.34 6.44 -8.40
CA GLU A 86 -3.96 6.25 -7.10
C GLU A 86 -3.98 4.77 -6.74
N PHE A 87 -3.30 4.42 -5.64
CA PHE A 87 -3.36 3.11 -5.00
C PHE A 87 -4.44 3.15 -3.92
N SER A 88 -5.38 2.21 -3.97
CA SER A 88 -6.50 2.11 -3.05
C SER A 88 -6.61 0.71 -2.46
N ALA A 89 -6.56 0.63 -1.13
CA ALA A 89 -6.83 -0.57 -0.36
C ALA A 89 -8.29 -0.55 0.16
N PRO A 90 -8.90 -1.71 0.43
CA PRO A 90 -10.28 -1.77 0.94
C PRO A 90 -10.50 -0.94 2.22
N THR A 91 -11.67 -0.35 2.38
CA THR A 91 -12.03 0.44 3.57
C THR A 91 -12.52 -0.41 4.74
N SER A 92 -12.81 -1.69 4.50
CA SER A 92 -13.28 -2.66 5.49
C SER A 92 -12.71 -4.04 5.20
N GLY A 93 -12.70 -4.92 6.20
CA GLY A 93 -12.08 -6.24 6.07
C GLY A 93 -10.55 -6.17 6.12
N ALA A 94 -9.91 -7.20 5.57
CA ALA A 94 -8.46 -7.20 5.37
C ALA A 94 -8.05 -6.06 4.42
N SER A 95 -7.09 -5.24 4.87
CA SER A 95 -6.62 -4.06 4.17
C SER A 95 -5.18 -3.73 4.56
N CYS A 96 -4.61 -2.66 4.00
CA CYS A 96 -3.30 -2.13 4.36
C CYS A 96 -3.33 -0.60 4.46
N VAL A 97 -2.35 -0.06 5.19
CA VAL A 97 -2.15 1.38 5.37
C VAL A 97 -0.90 1.81 4.63
N PHE A 98 -1.00 2.82 3.79
CA PHE A 98 0.12 3.37 3.03
C PHE A 98 0.97 4.33 3.88
N SER A 99 2.11 4.77 3.32
CA SER A 99 3.06 5.69 3.97
C SER A 99 2.49 7.03 4.45
N ASN A 100 1.28 7.40 4.04
CA ASN A 100 0.56 8.61 4.50
C ASN A 100 -0.49 8.31 5.58
N ASP A 101 -0.42 7.14 6.23
CA ASP A 101 -1.34 6.67 7.26
C ASP A 101 -2.82 6.54 6.82
N THR A 102 -3.07 6.41 5.52
CA THR A 102 -4.42 6.18 4.96
C THR A 102 -4.48 4.93 4.08
N ASN A 103 -5.68 4.53 3.66
CA ASN A 103 -5.90 3.43 2.72
C ASN A 103 -5.83 3.88 1.25
N VAL A 104 -5.48 5.14 0.97
CA VAL A 104 -5.34 5.68 -0.40
C VAL A 104 -4.05 6.48 -0.52
N LEU A 105 -3.23 6.16 -1.52
CA LEU A 105 -1.99 6.90 -1.80
C LEU A 105 -1.88 7.20 -3.29
N GLY A 106 -1.68 8.48 -3.63
CA GLY A 106 -1.40 8.89 -4.99
C GLY A 106 0.09 9.13 -5.23
N VAL A 107 0.65 8.46 -6.24
CA VAL A 107 2.08 8.49 -6.59
C VAL A 107 2.23 8.92 -8.05
N ILE A 108 3.21 9.78 -8.34
CA ILE A 108 3.49 10.24 -9.71
C ILE A 108 4.52 9.31 -10.35
N THR A 109 4.28 8.90 -11.60
CA THR A 109 5.22 8.05 -12.33
C THR A 109 6.53 8.77 -12.64
N ASP A 110 7.65 8.05 -12.49
CA ASP A 110 8.97 8.54 -12.80
C ASP A 110 9.23 8.62 -14.33
N ARG A 111 10.46 8.98 -14.73
CA ARG A 111 10.86 9.06 -16.15
C ARG A 111 10.72 7.75 -16.91
N SER A 112 10.71 6.62 -16.21
CA SER A 112 10.51 5.28 -16.77
C SER A 112 9.05 4.81 -16.73
N GLY A 113 8.12 5.69 -16.34
CA GLY A 113 6.70 5.40 -16.24
C GLY A 113 6.32 4.58 -15.02
N ARG A 114 7.22 4.44 -14.03
CA ARG A 114 6.97 3.60 -12.85
C ARG A 114 6.48 4.40 -11.66
N ALA A 115 5.52 3.84 -10.93
CA ALA A 115 5.07 4.35 -9.63
C ALA A 115 5.08 3.21 -8.62
N GLN A 116 5.54 3.50 -7.39
CA GLN A 116 5.70 2.53 -6.32
C GLN A 116 4.98 3.00 -5.06
N ALA A 117 4.33 2.07 -4.36
CA ALA A 117 3.69 2.30 -3.07
C ALA A 117 4.12 1.24 -2.05
N ASN A 118 4.54 1.68 -0.87
CA ASN A 118 4.76 0.81 0.28
C ASN A 118 3.48 0.78 1.12
N CYS A 119 3.09 -0.40 1.59
CA CYS A 119 1.92 -0.59 2.43
C CYS A 119 2.25 -1.50 3.63
N THR A 120 1.58 -1.24 4.75
CA THR A 120 1.67 -2.03 5.99
C THR A 120 0.38 -2.79 6.20
N ALA A 121 0.48 -4.11 6.41
CA ALA A 121 -0.67 -4.98 6.64
C ALA A 121 -1.52 -4.49 7.83
N GLY A 122 -2.83 -4.42 7.66
CA GLY A 122 -3.77 -4.15 8.74
C GLY A 122 -3.85 -5.29 9.76
N SER A 123 -4.62 -5.08 10.84
CA SER A 123 -4.82 -6.06 11.90
C SER A 123 -5.81 -7.18 11.53
N GLN A 124 -6.73 -6.92 10.59
CA GLN A 124 -7.70 -7.90 10.11
C GLN A 124 -7.05 -8.87 9.13
N GLN A 125 -7.11 -10.16 9.45
CA GLN A 125 -6.56 -11.24 8.63
C GLN A 125 -7.41 -11.48 7.38
N GLY A 126 -6.77 -11.94 6.32
CA GLY A 126 -7.43 -12.33 5.08
C GLY A 126 -6.72 -11.83 3.83
N SER A 127 -7.19 -12.31 2.68
CA SER A 127 -6.72 -11.89 1.36
C SER A 127 -7.58 -10.77 0.80
N TYR A 128 -6.96 -9.85 0.09
CA TYR A 128 -7.61 -8.68 -0.51
C TYR A 128 -6.81 -8.19 -1.72
N SER A 129 -7.39 -7.24 -2.45
CA SER A 129 -6.74 -6.59 -3.59
C SER A 129 -6.53 -5.11 -3.30
N VAL A 130 -5.31 -4.63 -3.52
CA VAL A 130 -5.05 -3.19 -3.73
C VAL A 130 -5.22 -2.90 -5.21
N THR A 131 -5.91 -1.81 -5.54
CA THR A 131 -6.12 -1.38 -6.93
C THR A 131 -5.31 -0.12 -7.19
N ALA A 132 -4.57 -0.09 -8.29
CA ALA A 132 -3.86 1.08 -8.79
C ALA A 132 -4.53 1.61 -10.06
N THR A 133 -4.86 2.90 -10.07
CA THR A 133 -5.63 3.54 -11.15
C THR A 133 -4.99 4.89 -11.50
N PRO A 134 -4.56 5.12 -12.75
CA PRO A 134 -4.21 6.47 -13.20
C PRO A 134 -5.42 7.38 -13.07
N ILE A 135 -5.24 8.60 -12.56
CA ILE A 135 -6.37 9.55 -12.41
C ILE A 135 -7.10 9.73 -13.74
N THR A 136 -8.44 9.82 -13.69
CA THR A 136 -9.31 9.97 -14.89
C THR A 136 -9.25 8.82 -15.91
N SER A 137 -8.54 7.73 -15.61
CA SER A 137 -8.52 6.51 -16.42
C SER A 137 -9.45 5.45 -15.85
N SER A 138 -9.96 4.57 -16.70
CA SER A 138 -10.65 3.34 -16.30
C SER A 138 -9.73 2.12 -16.25
N ALA A 139 -8.49 2.23 -16.74
CA ALA A 139 -7.51 1.16 -16.69
C ALA A 139 -7.00 0.97 -15.25
N THR A 140 -6.88 -0.29 -14.80
CA THR A 140 -6.45 -0.61 -13.44
C THR A 140 -5.42 -1.72 -13.43
N ALA A 141 -4.51 -1.67 -12.46
CA ALA A 141 -3.65 -2.78 -12.07
C ALA A 141 -4.05 -3.24 -10.66
N ARG A 142 -3.92 -4.53 -10.37
CA ARG A 142 -4.34 -5.13 -9.09
C ARG A 142 -3.19 -5.89 -8.44
N PHE A 143 -3.09 -5.77 -7.13
CA PHE A 143 -2.11 -6.46 -6.30
C PHE A 143 -2.82 -7.36 -5.30
N ALA A 144 -2.56 -8.66 -5.35
CA ALA A 144 -3.09 -9.65 -4.42
C ALA A 144 -2.24 -9.68 -3.15
N LEU A 145 -2.82 -9.26 -2.04
CA LEU A 145 -2.15 -9.18 -0.74
C LEU A 145 -2.87 -10.05 0.29
N THR A 146 -2.12 -10.56 1.27
CA THR A 146 -2.68 -11.30 2.39
C THR A 146 -2.12 -10.78 3.72
N ASN A 147 -3.02 -10.40 4.63
CA ASN A 147 -2.70 -10.18 6.03
C ASN A 147 -2.72 -11.55 6.72
N ALA A 148 -1.53 -12.10 6.95
CA ALA A 148 -1.34 -13.39 7.60
C ALA A 148 -1.52 -13.25 9.13
N PRO A 149 -1.85 -14.35 9.84
CA PRO A 149 -1.74 -14.38 11.29
C PRO A 149 -0.33 -13.96 11.73
N PRO A 150 -0.18 -13.32 12.91
CA PRO A 150 1.12 -13.09 13.51
C PRO A 150 1.94 -14.38 13.59
N ALA A 151 3.25 -14.29 13.33
CA ALA A 151 4.13 -15.45 13.49
C ALA A 151 4.16 -15.87 14.97
N LEU A 152 4.08 -17.15 15.26
CA LEU A 152 4.25 -17.66 16.62
C LEU A 152 5.70 -18.04 16.86
N VAL A 153 6.26 -17.61 17.99
CA VAL A 153 7.55 -18.08 18.49
C VAL A 153 7.33 -18.93 19.74
N SER A 154 7.91 -20.13 19.76
CA SER A 154 7.91 -20.99 20.95
C SER A 154 8.71 -20.31 22.06
N ASP A 155 8.11 -20.21 23.23
CA ASP A 155 8.67 -19.55 24.41
C ASP A 155 9.30 -20.59 25.34
N SER A 156 8.51 -21.60 25.73
CA SER A 156 8.98 -22.72 26.56
C SER A 156 8.14 -23.97 26.36
N VAL A 157 8.74 -25.12 26.69
CA VAL A 157 8.04 -26.41 26.82
C VAL A 157 7.93 -26.71 28.31
N ALA A 158 6.71 -27.03 28.75
CA ALA A 158 6.41 -27.35 30.13
C ALA A 158 5.64 -28.66 30.23
N ASN A 159 5.75 -29.34 31.37
CA ASN A 159 4.88 -30.45 31.72
C ASN A 159 3.41 -30.01 31.68
N ALA A 160 2.50 -30.78 31.04
CA ALA A 160 1.12 -30.33 30.86
C ALA A 160 0.24 -30.42 32.12
N ALA A 161 0.64 -31.19 33.13
CA ALA A 161 -0.07 -31.30 34.40
C ALA A 161 0.37 -30.20 35.39
N SER A 162 1.68 -29.96 35.52
CA SER A 162 2.25 -29.05 36.50
C SER A 162 2.60 -27.66 35.96
N PHE A 163 2.69 -27.50 34.63
CA PHE A 163 3.24 -26.32 33.96
C PHE A 163 4.67 -25.96 34.40
N ALA A 164 5.38 -26.89 35.04
CA ALA A 164 6.78 -26.72 35.35
C ALA A 164 7.61 -26.80 34.06
N GLY A 165 8.48 -25.81 33.85
CA GLY A 165 9.48 -25.85 32.78
C GLY A 165 10.61 -26.82 33.11
N GLY A 166 11.33 -27.28 32.09
CA GLY A 166 12.48 -28.18 32.24
C GLY A 166 12.38 -29.43 31.39
N ALA A 167 13.21 -30.44 31.68
CA ALA A 167 13.16 -31.72 30.99
C ALA A 167 11.82 -32.41 31.27
N VAL A 168 11.11 -32.78 30.19
CA VAL A 168 9.87 -33.57 30.27
C VAL A 168 10.20 -35.00 29.83
N ALA A 169 9.69 -35.99 30.56
CA ALA A 169 10.01 -37.39 30.30
C ALA A 169 9.44 -37.86 28.94
N PRO A 170 10.07 -38.84 28.26
CA PRO A 170 9.50 -39.45 27.07
C PRO A 170 8.09 -40.02 27.34
N GLY A 171 7.14 -39.75 26.45
CA GLY A 171 5.76 -40.24 26.54
C GLY A 171 4.80 -39.38 27.36
N GLU A 172 5.27 -38.26 27.94
CA GLU A 172 4.39 -37.32 28.66
C GLU A 172 3.75 -36.27 27.75
N ILE A 173 2.57 -35.77 28.15
CA ILE A 173 1.94 -34.63 27.46
C ILE A 173 2.67 -33.36 27.85
N VAL A 174 3.09 -32.59 26.84
CA VAL A 174 3.72 -31.29 27.00
C VAL A 174 2.77 -30.15 26.65
N THR A 175 2.93 -29.02 27.35
CA THR A 175 2.35 -27.73 26.94
C THR A 175 3.43 -26.92 26.25
N ILE A 176 3.14 -26.49 25.02
CA ILE A 176 3.97 -25.51 24.31
C ILE A 176 3.41 -24.13 24.60
N LEU A 177 4.18 -23.32 25.32
CA LEU A 177 3.89 -21.91 25.47
C LEU A 177 4.51 -21.17 24.28
N ALA A 178 3.70 -20.36 23.61
CA ALA A 178 4.14 -19.53 22.49
C ALA A 178 3.60 -18.10 22.65
N ARG A 179 4.27 -17.16 22.01
CA ARG A 179 3.81 -15.77 21.88
C ARG A 179 3.80 -15.39 20.41
N ALA A 180 2.95 -14.43 20.05
CA ALA A 180 3.08 -13.80 18.75
C ALA A 180 4.39 -13.01 18.71
N SER A 181 5.08 -13.01 17.57
CA SER A 181 6.34 -12.30 17.38
C SER A 181 6.22 -10.80 17.71
N ASP A 182 5.03 -10.24 17.53
CA ASP A 182 4.77 -8.80 17.65
C ASP A 182 3.95 -8.41 18.90
N LEU A 183 3.45 -9.37 19.67
CA LEU A 183 2.74 -9.10 20.93
C LEU A 183 3.57 -9.58 22.12
N ARG A 184 3.86 -8.67 23.06
CA ARG A 184 4.54 -8.97 24.34
C ARG A 184 3.75 -9.93 25.25
N ASN A 185 2.55 -10.39 24.86
CA ASN A 185 1.68 -11.24 25.67
C ASN A 185 1.43 -12.60 24.98
N SER A 186 1.70 -13.68 25.72
CA SER A 186 1.64 -15.08 25.28
C SER A 186 0.20 -15.59 25.14
N CYS A 187 -0.11 -16.32 24.06
CA CYS A 187 -1.35 -17.09 23.92
C CYS A 187 -1.07 -18.57 24.24
N ARG A 188 -1.84 -19.18 25.14
CA ARG A 188 -1.67 -20.59 25.53
C ARG A 188 -2.47 -21.50 24.59
N PHE A 189 -1.82 -22.49 23.97
CA PHE A 189 -2.49 -23.51 23.14
C PHE A 189 -2.30 -24.89 23.77
N LYS A 190 -3.39 -25.65 23.94
CA LYS A 190 -3.36 -27.02 24.50
C LYS A 190 -3.52 -28.01 23.35
N LEU A 191 -2.43 -28.68 22.95
CA LEU A 191 -2.51 -29.78 21.98
C LEU A 191 -3.05 -31.03 22.68
N ARG A 192 -4.08 -31.66 22.10
CA ARG A 192 -4.56 -32.97 22.55
C ARG A 192 -3.72 -34.07 21.88
N PRO A 193 -3.45 -35.18 22.57
CA PRO A 193 -2.76 -36.31 21.95
C PRO A 193 -3.58 -36.87 20.79
N ALA A 194 -2.91 -37.17 19.67
CA ALA A 194 -3.46 -38.03 18.65
C ALA A 194 -3.53 -39.46 19.20
N CYS A 195 -4.67 -40.11 19.03
CA CYS A 195 -4.93 -41.49 19.46
C CYS A 195 -3.93 -42.47 18.86
#